data_AF-A0A2D3RDP6-F1
#
_entry.id   AF-A0A2D3RDP6-F1
#
_cell.length_a   1.000
_cell.length_b   1.000
_cell.length_c   1.000
_cell.angle_alpha   90.00
_cell.angle_beta   90.00
_cell.angle_gamma   90.00
#
_symmetry.space_group_name_H-M   'P 1'
#
loop_
_entity.id
_entity.type
_entity.pdbx_description
1 polymer ?
#
loop_
_entity_poly.entity_id
_entity_poly.type
_entity_poly.pdbx_seq_one_letter_code
_entity_poly.pdbx_strand_id
1 'polypeptide(L)'
;MIKWPLRISKTSALIAFILFAGFALILFGMGRPPICSCGTVKLWQGVVQSSENSQHLADWYSMSHIIHGFVFFGLGHLLRKRLPKLFPLGVILALSILVEGAWEVLENSPVIIDRYREATISYGYEGDSIINSMADIAWMIIGFFLASRLPWKATLAIAVIFELFTGYMIRDNLALNILMLTVPNEAVKDWQAAGTGYWLTGKT
;
A
#
# COMPACT_ATOMS: atom_id res chain seq x y z
N MET A 1 -9.88 -18.40 -17.54
CA MET A 1 -9.74 -18.65 -16.10
C MET A 1 -8.30 -19.05 -15.80
N ILE A 2 -7.66 -18.49 -14.77
CA ILE A 2 -6.31 -18.89 -14.36
C ILE A 2 -6.41 -20.24 -13.63
N LYS A 3 -5.85 -21.31 -14.21
CA LYS A 3 -5.78 -22.65 -13.56
C LYS A 3 -4.61 -22.71 -12.58
N TRP A 4 -4.60 -21.83 -11.58
CA TRP A 4 -3.64 -21.87 -10.47
C TRP A 4 -4.33 -22.52 -9.27
N PRO A 5 -3.82 -23.64 -8.73
CA PRO A 5 -4.38 -24.21 -7.51
C PRO A 5 -4.23 -23.22 -6.36
N LEU A 6 -5.36 -22.70 -5.87
CA LEU A 6 -5.45 -21.77 -4.74
C LEU A 6 -5.25 -22.50 -3.39
N ARG A 7 -4.16 -23.26 -3.28
CA ARG A 7 -3.78 -24.01 -2.08
C ARG A 7 -2.50 -23.42 -1.50
N ILE A 8 -2.56 -23.09 -0.22
CA ILE A 8 -1.43 -22.64 0.59
C ILE A 8 -1.17 -23.74 1.62
N SER A 9 0.08 -24.15 1.78
CA SER A 9 0.45 -25.14 2.80
C SER A 9 0.48 -24.49 4.18
N LYS A 10 0.31 -25.29 5.24
CA LYS A 10 0.47 -24.80 6.64
C LYS A 10 1.82 -24.11 6.83
N THR A 11 2.88 -24.66 6.24
CA THR A 11 4.24 -24.08 6.27
C THR A 11 4.31 -22.71 5.60
N SER A 12 3.72 -22.54 4.42
CA SER A 12 3.70 -21.22 3.75
C SER A 12 2.84 -20.20 4.49
N ALA A 13 1.73 -20.61 5.10
CA ALA A 13 0.91 -19.74 5.93
C ALA A 13 1.69 -19.29 7.19
N LEU A 14 2.44 -20.21 7.82
CA LEU A 14 3.31 -19.89 8.96
C LEU A 14 4.44 -18.93 8.57
N ILE A 15 5.10 -19.14 7.42
CA ILE A 15 6.13 -18.22 6.91
C ILE A 15 5.54 -16.83 6.64
N ALA A 16 4.39 -16.75 5.97
CA ALA A 16 3.69 -15.49 5.73
C ALA A 16 3.35 -14.75 7.03
N PHE A 17 2.87 -15.48 8.06
CA PHE A 17 2.59 -14.92 9.38
C PHE A 17 3.87 -14.45 10.11
N ILE A 18 4.96 -15.20 10.04
CA ILE A 18 6.26 -14.83 10.64
C ILE A 18 6.81 -13.57 9.97
N LEU A 19 6.72 -13.45 8.63
CA LEU A 19 7.13 -12.24 7.92
C LEU A 19 6.28 -11.03 8.33
N PHE A 20 4.95 -11.18 8.36
CA PHE A 20 4.01 -10.15 8.79
C PHE A 20 4.32 -9.68 10.23
N ALA A 21 4.45 -10.59 11.19
CA ALA A 21 4.83 -10.26 12.56
C ALA A 21 6.26 -9.65 12.65
N GLY A 22 7.17 -10.08 11.80
CA GLY A 22 8.53 -9.55 11.71
C GLY A 22 8.57 -8.07 11.33
N PHE A 23 7.76 -7.64 10.36
CA PHE A 23 7.67 -6.23 9.98
C PHE A 23 7.11 -5.35 11.10
N ALA A 24 6.10 -5.82 11.83
CA ALA A 24 5.61 -5.10 13.02
C ALA A 24 6.72 -4.90 14.08
N LEU A 25 7.57 -5.91 14.29
CA LEU A 25 8.72 -5.81 15.20
C LEU A 25 9.83 -4.87 14.68
N ILE A 26 10.07 -4.83 13.37
CA ILE A 26 11.02 -3.90 12.75
C ILE A 26 10.53 -2.45 12.93
N LEU A 27 9.27 -2.17 12.57
CA LEU A 27 8.67 -0.84 12.73
C LEU A 27 8.64 -0.39 14.21
N PHE A 28 8.37 -1.31 15.13
CA PHE A 28 8.50 -1.05 16.58
C PHE A 28 9.95 -0.71 16.98
N GLY A 29 10.93 -1.45 16.45
CA GLY A 29 12.35 -1.16 16.64
C GLY A 29 12.81 0.17 16.02
N MET A 30 12.12 0.65 14.99
CA MET A 30 12.29 1.99 14.39
C MET A 30 11.60 3.11 15.20
N GLY A 31 10.93 2.79 16.30
CA GLY A 31 10.23 3.77 17.15
C GLY A 31 8.88 4.24 16.60
N ARG A 32 8.28 3.52 15.65
CA ARG A 32 6.97 3.88 15.08
C ARG A 32 5.85 3.75 16.12
N PRO A 33 4.86 4.65 16.14
CA PRO A 33 3.80 4.60 17.14
C PRO A 33 2.89 3.38 16.88
N PRO A 34 2.55 2.55 17.88
CA PRO A 34 1.75 1.35 17.67
C PRO A 34 0.35 1.60 17.07
N ILE A 35 -0.24 2.74 17.38
CA ILE A 35 -1.51 3.26 16.86
C ILE A 35 -1.36 4.77 16.61
N CYS A 36 -2.35 5.40 15.96
CA CYS A 36 -2.43 6.86 15.85
C CYS A 36 -2.13 7.58 17.17
N SER A 37 -1.25 8.58 17.14
CA SER A 37 -0.93 9.46 18.28
C SER A 37 -2.15 10.21 18.84
N CYS A 38 -3.25 10.24 18.08
CA CYS A 38 -4.57 10.69 18.52
C CYS A 38 -5.27 9.77 19.54
N GLY A 39 -4.69 8.60 19.87
CA GLY A 39 -5.19 7.67 20.88
C GLY A 39 -6.41 6.85 20.46
N THR A 40 -6.76 6.84 19.17
CA THR A 40 -7.89 6.06 18.63
C THR A 40 -7.48 5.26 17.39
N VAL A 41 -8.29 4.26 17.03
CA VAL A 41 -8.14 3.49 15.79
C VAL A 41 -9.46 3.58 15.02
N LYS A 42 -9.41 4.08 13.79
CA LYS A 42 -10.54 4.16 12.86
C LYS A 42 -10.45 3.04 11.83
N LEU A 43 -11.62 2.61 11.33
CA LEU A 43 -11.72 1.72 10.16
C LEU A 43 -11.43 2.45 8.85
N TRP A 44 -11.59 3.78 8.81
CA TRP A 44 -11.39 4.61 7.63
C TRP A 44 -10.99 6.03 8.06
N GLN A 45 -9.93 6.57 7.46
CA GLN A 45 -9.56 7.98 7.55
C GLN A 45 -9.72 8.65 6.19
N GLY A 46 -10.69 9.55 6.07
CA GLY A 46 -11.04 10.21 4.81
C GLY A 46 -10.36 11.56 4.55
N VAL A 47 -9.60 12.11 5.51
CA VAL A 47 -8.95 13.43 5.40
C VAL A 47 -7.45 13.26 5.25
N VAL A 48 -6.93 13.46 4.03
CA VAL A 48 -5.52 13.29 3.68
C VAL A 48 -4.65 14.40 4.26
N GLN A 49 -5.13 15.63 4.20
CA GLN A 49 -4.45 16.80 4.77
C GLN A 49 -4.71 16.86 6.29
N SER A 50 -4.21 15.84 7.00
CA SER A 50 -4.29 15.72 8.46
C SER A 50 -3.16 14.84 9.00
N SER A 51 -2.78 15.06 10.26
CA SER A 51 -1.84 14.19 11.01
C SER A 51 -2.40 12.80 11.35
N GLU A 52 -3.61 12.48 10.89
CA GLU A 52 -4.23 11.15 11.02
C GLU A 52 -4.13 10.31 9.72
N ASN A 53 -3.68 10.89 8.60
CA ASN A 53 -3.43 10.11 7.38
C ASN A 53 -2.28 9.11 7.62
N SER A 54 -2.40 7.90 7.09
CA SER A 54 -1.46 6.80 7.35
C SER A 54 -1.33 6.42 8.85
N GLN A 55 -2.37 6.66 9.65
CA GLN A 55 -2.36 6.32 11.09
C GLN A 55 -3.40 5.27 11.49
N HIS A 56 -4.28 4.84 10.57
CA HIS A 56 -5.49 4.05 10.83
C HIS A 56 -5.56 2.78 9.97
N LEU A 57 -6.61 1.96 10.11
CA LEU A 57 -6.72 0.66 9.44
C LEU A 57 -7.00 0.73 7.93
N ALA A 58 -7.49 1.87 7.43
CA ALA A 58 -7.58 2.13 6.01
C ALA A 58 -7.69 3.64 5.75
N ASP A 59 -7.16 4.06 4.60
CA ASP A 59 -7.37 5.37 4.02
C ASP A 59 -7.33 5.28 2.48
N TRP A 60 -7.17 6.41 1.80
CA TRP A 60 -7.13 6.49 0.35
C TRP A 60 -5.99 5.67 -0.29
N TYR A 61 -4.85 5.50 0.41
CA TYR A 61 -3.70 4.76 -0.09
C TYR A 61 -3.87 3.24 0.04
N SER A 62 -4.79 2.75 0.89
CA SER A 62 -5.16 1.33 0.92
C SER A 62 -5.68 0.81 -0.44
N MET A 63 -6.15 1.68 -1.34
CA MET A 63 -6.42 1.32 -2.74
C MET A 63 -5.14 0.99 -3.52
N SER A 64 -4.05 1.72 -3.31
CA SER A 64 -2.72 1.46 -3.87
C SER A 64 -2.16 0.11 -3.40
N HIS A 65 -2.30 -0.21 -2.11
CA HIS A 65 -1.87 -1.51 -1.58
C HIS A 65 -2.68 -2.67 -2.18
N ILE A 66 -4.00 -2.51 -2.40
CA ILE A 66 -4.79 -3.50 -3.17
C ILE A 66 -4.22 -3.67 -4.60
N ILE A 67 -3.80 -2.58 -5.26
CA ILE A 67 -3.14 -2.63 -6.58
C ILE A 67 -1.79 -3.35 -6.50
N HIS A 68 -0.97 -3.13 -5.46
CA HIS A 68 0.26 -3.90 -5.23
C HIS A 68 -0.04 -5.40 -5.16
N GLY A 69 -1.10 -5.79 -4.44
CA GLY A 69 -1.60 -7.16 -4.39
C GLY A 69 -1.92 -7.72 -5.79
N PHE A 70 -2.57 -6.93 -6.64
CA PHE A 70 -2.85 -7.31 -8.04
C PHE A 70 -1.56 -7.47 -8.86
N VAL A 71 -0.62 -6.54 -8.73
CA VAL A 71 0.67 -6.54 -9.43
C VAL A 71 1.50 -7.76 -9.02
N PHE A 72 1.67 -8.02 -7.72
CA PHE A 72 2.45 -9.15 -7.23
C PHE A 72 1.82 -10.50 -7.58
N PHE A 73 0.49 -10.61 -7.55
CA PHE A 73 -0.19 -11.81 -8.06
C PHE A 73 0.07 -12.00 -9.57
N GLY A 74 -0.01 -10.93 -10.36
CA GLY A 74 0.27 -10.95 -11.79
C GLY A 74 1.71 -11.37 -12.12
N LEU A 75 2.70 -10.73 -11.48
CA LEU A 75 4.12 -11.07 -11.61
C LEU A 75 4.40 -12.51 -11.16
N GLY A 76 3.88 -12.90 -10.00
CA GLY A 76 3.95 -14.27 -9.51
C GLY A 76 3.33 -15.28 -10.48
N HIS A 77 2.20 -14.95 -11.12
CA HIS A 77 1.61 -15.80 -12.14
C HIS A 77 2.56 -16.02 -13.34
N LEU A 78 3.27 -14.97 -13.77
CA LEU A 78 4.26 -15.05 -14.85
C LEU A 78 5.49 -15.88 -14.45
N LEU A 79 6.01 -15.70 -13.23
CA LEU A 79 7.09 -16.53 -12.68
C LEU A 79 6.69 -18.00 -12.60
N ARG A 80 5.48 -18.29 -12.11
CA ARG A 80 4.91 -19.63 -12.04
C ARG A 80 4.74 -20.30 -13.40
N LYS A 81 4.40 -19.55 -14.46
CA LYS A 81 4.32 -20.12 -15.82
C LYS A 81 5.67 -20.64 -16.30
N ARG A 82 6.78 -20.00 -15.91
CA ARG A 82 8.14 -20.43 -16.25
C ARG A 82 8.65 -21.55 -15.33
N LEU A 83 8.40 -21.44 -14.03
CA LEU A 83 9.01 -22.28 -13.00
C LEU A 83 7.97 -22.77 -11.96
N PRO A 84 6.99 -23.62 -12.35
CA PRO A 84 5.80 -23.91 -11.54
C PRO A 84 6.07 -24.66 -10.23
N LYS A 85 7.20 -25.37 -10.13
CA LYS A 85 7.65 -26.07 -8.90
C LYS A 85 8.28 -25.12 -7.87
N LEU A 86 8.94 -24.05 -8.31
CA LEU A 86 9.63 -23.10 -7.44
C LEU A 86 8.68 -22.01 -6.92
N PHE A 87 7.59 -21.74 -7.65
CA PHE A 87 6.63 -20.68 -7.32
C PHE A 87 5.19 -21.23 -7.09
N PRO A 88 4.95 -22.00 -6.00
CA PRO A 88 3.61 -22.25 -5.48
C PRO A 88 2.99 -20.95 -4.92
N LEU A 89 1.66 -20.94 -4.74
CA LEU A 89 0.93 -19.73 -4.30
C LEU A 89 1.46 -19.17 -2.98
N GLY A 90 1.76 -20.05 -2.02
CA GLY A 90 2.27 -19.65 -0.71
C GLY A 90 3.69 -19.05 -0.72
N VAL A 91 4.55 -19.44 -1.67
CA VAL A 91 5.88 -18.80 -1.84
C VAL A 91 5.71 -17.40 -2.44
N ILE A 92 4.85 -17.27 -3.44
CA ILE A 92 4.59 -15.95 -4.04
C ILE A 92 3.94 -15.01 -3.01
N LEU A 93 2.97 -15.47 -2.22
CA LEU A 93 2.39 -14.68 -1.13
C LEU A 93 3.45 -14.23 -0.11
N ALA A 94 4.36 -15.13 0.30
CA ALA A 94 5.45 -14.77 1.20
C ALA A 94 6.41 -13.72 0.57
N LEU A 95 6.70 -13.83 -0.73
CA LEU A 95 7.48 -12.82 -1.46
C LEU A 95 6.71 -11.49 -1.59
N SER A 96 5.39 -11.51 -1.78
CA SER A 96 4.55 -10.31 -1.79
C SER A 96 4.61 -9.58 -0.45
N ILE A 97 4.46 -10.32 0.67
CA ILE A 97 4.58 -9.77 2.02
C ILE A 97 5.99 -9.24 2.28
N LEU A 98 7.03 -9.94 1.80
CA LEU A 98 8.42 -9.50 1.92
C LEU A 98 8.69 -8.19 1.18
N VAL A 99 8.16 -8.03 -0.05
CA VAL A 99 8.33 -6.81 -0.84
C VAL A 99 7.51 -5.66 -0.25
N GLU A 100 6.26 -5.90 0.10
CA GLU A 100 5.38 -4.87 0.67
C GLU A 100 5.90 -4.40 2.03
N GLY A 101 6.21 -5.30 2.96
CA GLY A 101 6.75 -4.89 4.26
C GLY A 101 8.15 -4.28 4.18
N ALA A 102 8.94 -4.62 3.15
CA ALA A 102 10.21 -3.93 2.89
C ALA A 102 9.96 -2.50 2.34
N TRP A 103 8.87 -2.30 1.59
CA TRP A 103 8.41 -0.96 1.23
C TRP A 103 7.94 -0.20 2.48
N GLU A 104 7.07 -0.75 3.33
CA GLU A 104 6.63 -0.11 4.59
C GLU A 104 7.81 0.34 5.46
N VAL A 105 8.84 -0.50 5.62
CA VAL A 105 10.06 -0.18 6.37
C VAL A 105 10.90 0.91 5.70
N LEU A 106 10.93 0.95 4.37
CA LEU A 106 11.67 1.95 3.60
C LEU A 106 10.93 3.30 3.59
N GLU A 107 9.61 3.28 3.41
CA GLU A 107 8.69 4.41 3.52
C GLU A 107 8.81 5.08 4.88
N ASN A 108 8.85 4.27 5.95
CA ASN A 108 9.06 4.72 7.33
C ASN A 108 10.52 5.03 7.69
N SER A 109 11.43 5.09 6.72
CA SER A 109 12.81 5.55 6.92
C SER A 109 12.92 7.06 6.75
N PRO A 110 13.90 7.74 7.40
CA PRO A 110 14.13 9.17 7.19
C PRO A 110 14.28 9.55 5.71
N VAL A 111 14.93 8.68 4.92
CA VAL A 111 15.20 8.93 3.49
C VAL A 111 13.91 9.13 2.69
N ILE A 112 12.84 8.37 2.96
CA ILE A 112 11.57 8.50 2.24
C ILE A 112 10.65 9.53 2.91
N ILE A 113 10.62 9.63 4.24
CA ILE A 113 9.84 10.64 4.96
C ILE A 113 10.27 12.06 4.55
N ASP A 114 11.58 12.34 4.58
CA ASP A 114 12.10 13.65 4.19
C ASP A 114 11.92 13.88 2.68
N ARG A 115 12.00 12.83 1.86
CA ARG A 115 11.70 12.91 0.43
C ARG A 115 10.25 13.29 0.14
N TYR A 116 9.27 12.74 0.88
CA TYR A 116 7.88 13.18 0.79
C TYR A 116 7.72 14.64 1.24
N ARG A 117 8.31 15.02 2.38
CA ARG A 117 8.25 16.40 2.89
C ARG A 117 8.78 17.43 1.89
N GLU A 118 9.81 17.09 1.12
CA GLU A 118 10.35 17.94 0.05
C GLU A 118 9.50 17.89 -1.24
N ALA A 119 9.19 16.69 -1.73
CA ALA A 119 8.65 16.49 -3.08
C ALA A 119 7.12 16.67 -3.16
N THR A 120 6.36 16.14 -2.20
CA THR A 120 4.89 16.13 -2.22
C THR A 120 4.30 17.21 -1.32
N ILE A 121 2.97 17.24 -1.22
CA ILE A 121 2.20 18.12 -0.32
C ILE A 121 1.80 17.41 0.98
N SER A 122 2.68 16.53 1.48
CA SER A 122 2.41 15.65 2.63
C SER A 122 2.40 16.44 3.95
N TYR A 123 1.20 16.88 4.35
CA TYR A 123 0.96 17.82 5.45
C TYR A 123 1.41 17.28 6.81
N GLY A 124 2.63 17.62 7.22
CA GLY A 124 3.19 17.15 8.49
C GLY A 124 3.35 15.62 8.56
N TYR A 125 3.56 14.96 7.41
CA TYR A 125 3.81 13.51 7.39
C TYR A 125 5.10 13.19 8.16
N GLU A 126 5.01 12.23 9.09
CA GLU A 126 6.13 11.82 9.95
C GLU A 126 6.47 10.33 9.80
N GLY A 127 5.86 9.67 8.81
CA GLY A 127 5.73 8.21 8.75
C GLY A 127 4.41 7.72 9.36
N ASP A 128 4.21 6.43 9.22
CA ASP A 128 2.96 5.74 9.51
C ASP A 128 2.94 5.20 10.94
N SER A 129 1.74 4.87 11.43
CA SER A 129 1.59 4.05 12.62
C SER A 129 1.80 2.56 12.28
N ILE A 130 2.26 1.76 13.24
CA ILE A 130 2.46 0.31 13.01
C ILE A 130 1.15 -0.34 12.58
N ILE A 131 0.01 0.05 13.17
CA ILE A 131 -1.30 -0.49 12.78
C ILE A 131 -1.69 -0.14 11.34
N ASN A 132 -1.24 1.00 10.80
CA ASN A 132 -1.46 1.36 9.41
C ASN A 132 -0.60 0.51 8.47
N SER A 133 0.73 0.53 8.59
CA SER A 133 1.62 -0.31 7.77
C SER A 133 1.26 -1.80 7.80
N MET A 134 0.86 -2.33 8.96
CA MET A 134 0.40 -3.72 9.06
C MET A 134 -0.97 -3.95 8.42
N ALA A 135 -1.86 -2.95 8.40
CA ALA A 135 -3.11 -3.00 7.67
C ALA A 135 -2.89 -2.89 6.15
N ASP A 136 -1.91 -2.10 5.70
CA ASP A 136 -1.61 -1.93 4.27
C ASP A 136 -0.95 -3.17 3.66
N ILE A 137 -0.05 -3.85 4.39
CA ILE A 137 0.35 -5.23 4.05
C ILE A 137 -0.88 -6.16 3.99
N ALA A 138 -1.88 -5.99 4.85
CA ALA A 138 -3.11 -6.80 4.80
C ALA A 138 -4.02 -6.44 3.60
N TRP A 139 -4.11 -5.16 3.20
CA TRP A 139 -4.82 -4.71 1.99
C TRP A 139 -4.15 -5.25 0.72
N MET A 140 -2.81 -5.30 0.68
CA MET A 140 -2.05 -6.00 -0.35
C MET A 140 -2.39 -7.49 -0.39
N ILE A 141 -2.44 -8.19 0.75
CA ILE A 141 -2.84 -9.61 0.81
C ILE A 141 -4.29 -9.80 0.29
N ILE A 142 -5.21 -8.89 0.62
CA ILE A 142 -6.59 -8.89 0.12
C ILE A 142 -6.60 -8.72 -1.41
N GLY A 143 -5.87 -7.74 -1.95
CA GLY A 143 -5.72 -7.53 -3.38
C GLY A 143 -5.16 -8.75 -4.10
N PHE A 144 -4.10 -9.36 -3.56
CA PHE A 144 -3.49 -10.58 -4.06
C PHE A 144 -4.51 -11.73 -4.20
N PHE A 145 -5.34 -11.94 -3.17
CA PHE A 145 -6.38 -12.97 -3.18
C PHE A 145 -7.59 -12.64 -4.07
N LEU A 146 -7.93 -11.36 -4.26
CA LEU A 146 -8.92 -10.92 -5.23
C LEU A 146 -8.44 -11.18 -6.67
N ALA A 147 -7.22 -10.77 -7.01
CA ALA A 147 -6.60 -11.05 -8.32
C ALA A 147 -6.49 -12.56 -8.60
N SER A 148 -6.32 -13.39 -7.57
CA SER A 148 -6.30 -14.85 -7.71
C SER A 148 -7.64 -15.49 -8.10
N ARG A 149 -8.76 -14.77 -7.92
CA ARG A 149 -10.13 -15.26 -8.16
C ARG A 149 -10.78 -14.58 -9.36
N LEU A 150 -10.45 -13.31 -9.62
CA LEU A 150 -11.04 -12.52 -10.69
C LEU A 150 -10.42 -12.83 -12.07
N PRO A 151 -11.16 -12.62 -13.17
CA PRO A 151 -10.57 -12.51 -14.50
C PRO A 151 -9.61 -11.33 -14.57
N TRP A 152 -8.47 -11.47 -15.26
CA TRP A 152 -7.47 -10.40 -15.37
C TRP A 152 -8.04 -9.06 -15.89
N LYS A 153 -9.05 -9.11 -16.77
CA LYS A 153 -9.76 -7.91 -17.25
C LYS A 153 -10.49 -7.17 -16.14
N ALA A 154 -11.11 -7.89 -15.20
CA ALA A 154 -11.78 -7.31 -14.05
C ALA A 154 -10.75 -6.76 -13.05
N THR A 155 -9.65 -7.48 -12.80
CA THR A 155 -8.53 -6.98 -11.98
C THR A 155 -7.96 -5.67 -12.53
N LEU A 156 -7.70 -5.60 -13.84
CA LEU A 156 -7.23 -4.39 -14.51
C LEU A 156 -8.26 -3.26 -14.45
N ALA A 157 -9.55 -3.55 -14.67
CA ALA A 157 -10.60 -2.54 -14.58
C ALA A 157 -10.70 -1.96 -13.16
N ILE A 158 -10.62 -2.78 -12.11
CA ILE A 158 -10.61 -2.32 -10.71
C ILE A 158 -9.37 -1.45 -10.44
N ALA A 159 -8.18 -1.85 -10.89
CA ALA A 159 -6.97 -1.06 -10.72
C ALA A 159 -7.09 0.33 -11.38
N VAL A 160 -7.59 0.40 -12.61
CA VAL A 160 -7.81 1.67 -13.32
C VAL A 160 -8.90 2.51 -12.64
N ILE A 161 -9.97 1.88 -12.15
CA ILE A 161 -11.01 2.58 -11.37
C ILE A 161 -10.42 3.17 -10.10
N PHE A 162 -9.58 2.43 -9.37
CA PHE A 162 -8.93 2.92 -8.15
C PHE A 162 -7.99 4.09 -8.45
N GLU A 163 -7.09 3.96 -9.42
CA GLU A 163 -6.18 5.07 -9.79
C GLU A 163 -6.91 6.35 -10.22
N LEU A 164 -7.96 6.21 -11.03
CA LEU A 164 -8.76 7.35 -11.50
C LEU A 164 -9.67 7.93 -10.41
N PHE A 165 -10.23 7.08 -9.55
CA PHE A 165 -11.11 7.51 -8.46
C PHE A 165 -10.30 8.20 -7.36
N THR A 166 -9.24 7.57 -6.89
CA THR A 166 -8.33 8.16 -5.89
C THR A 166 -7.81 9.48 -6.41
N GLY A 167 -7.18 9.51 -7.60
CA GLY A 167 -6.61 10.71 -8.22
C GLY A 167 -7.61 11.82 -8.62
N TYR A 168 -8.91 11.54 -8.62
CA TYR A 168 -9.97 12.55 -8.76
C TYR A 168 -10.44 13.09 -7.42
N MET A 169 -10.67 12.22 -6.43
CA MET A 169 -11.22 12.55 -5.11
C MET A 169 -10.19 13.28 -4.23
N ILE A 170 -8.97 12.77 -4.26
CA ILE A 170 -7.76 13.34 -3.68
C ILE A 170 -6.83 13.55 -4.88
N ARG A 171 -6.09 14.64 -5.01
CA ARG A 171 -5.33 14.89 -6.25
C ARG A 171 -3.98 14.17 -6.25
N ASP A 172 -4.00 12.90 -5.83
CA ASP A 172 -2.87 11.97 -5.72
C ASP A 172 -3.35 10.52 -5.94
N ASN A 173 -2.46 9.62 -6.32
CA ASN A 173 -2.70 8.18 -6.48
C ASN A 173 -1.35 7.44 -6.57
N LEU A 174 -1.33 6.13 -6.81
CA LEU A 174 -0.07 5.38 -6.87
C LEU A 174 0.86 5.90 -7.99
N ALA A 175 0.32 6.17 -9.18
CA ALA A 175 1.11 6.70 -10.29
C ALA A 175 1.71 8.08 -10.01
N LEU A 176 0.96 8.99 -9.39
CA LEU A 176 1.42 10.34 -9.03
C LEU A 176 2.43 10.30 -7.88
N ASN A 177 2.20 9.47 -6.86
CA ASN A 177 3.13 9.24 -5.76
C ASN A 177 4.49 8.73 -6.28
N ILE A 178 4.51 7.68 -7.11
CA ILE A 178 5.73 7.15 -7.74
C ILE A 178 6.44 8.24 -8.58
N LEU A 179 5.68 9.01 -9.37
CA LEU A 179 6.24 10.12 -10.15
C LEU A 179 6.91 11.15 -9.24
N MET A 180 6.22 11.63 -8.21
CA MET A 180 6.72 12.69 -7.34
C MET A 180 7.90 12.25 -6.47
N LEU A 181 7.92 10.99 -6.01
CA LEU A 181 9.09 10.43 -5.31
C LEU A 181 10.32 10.35 -6.21
N THR A 182 10.15 9.86 -7.44
CA THR A 182 11.27 9.56 -8.35
C THR A 182 11.77 10.79 -9.11
N VAL A 183 10.86 11.55 -9.74
CA VAL A 183 11.13 12.73 -10.55
C VAL A 183 10.08 13.81 -10.24
N PRO A 184 10.30 14.60 -9.16
CA PRO A 184 9.36 15.64 -8.73
C PRO A 184 9.08 16.63 -9.86
N ASN A 185 7.82 17.04 -9.98
CA ASN A 185 7.39 17.96 -11.01
C ASN A 185 6.55 19.09 -10.38
N GLU A 186 6.97 20.33 -10.58
CA GLU A 186 6.31 21.51 -10.00
C GLU A 186 4.86 21.66 -10.48
N ALA A 187 4.60 21.46 -11.79
CA ALA A 187 3.24 21.54 -12.32
C ALA A 187 2.31 20.43 -11.78
N VAL A 188 2.85 19.25 -11.45
CA VAL A 188 2.11 18.23 -10.70
C VAL A 188 1.87 18.75 -9.27
N LYS A 189 2.91 19.16 -8.53
CA LYS A 189 2.79 19.65 -7.14
C LYS A 189 1.75 20.78 -7.00
N ASP A 190 1.78 21.76 -7.89
CA ASP A 190 0.81 22.86 -7.97
C ASP A 190 -0.59 22.34 -8.30
N TRP A 191 -0.71 21.38 -9.22
CA TRP A 191 -1.98 20.72 -9.50
C TRP A 191 -2.50 19.91 -8.30
N GLN A 192 -1.66 19.28 -7.48
CA GLN A 192 -2.09 18.63 -6.24
C GLN A 192 -2.59 19.70 -5.23
N ALA A 193 -1.81 20.76 -5.04
CA ALA A 193 -2.15 21.87 -4.14
C ALA A 193 -3.45 22.61 -4.51
N ALA A 194 -3.75 22.76 -5.81
CA ALA A 194 -4.94 23.45 -6.32
C ALA A 194 -6.29 22.69 -6.13
N GLY A 195 -6.34 21.70 -5.23
CA GLY A 195 -7.54 20.92 -4.90
C GLY A 195 -8.58 21.68 -4.07
N THR A 196 -9.44 22.48 -4.72
CA THR A 196 -10.58 23.15 -4.08
C THR A 196 -11.56 22.12 -3.49
N GLY A 197 -11.53 21.97 -2.18
CA GLY A 197 -12.20 20.88 -1.45
C GLY A 197 -11.35 20.32 -0.29
N TYR A 198 -10.05 20.60 -0.24
CA TYR A 198 -9.18 20.29 0.93
C TYR A 198 -9.15 18.78 1.29
N TRP A 199 -9.27 17.87 0.32
CA TRP A 199 -8.84 16.47 0.47
C TRP A 199 -9.36 15.60 1.67
N LEU A 200 -10.58 15.62 2.19
CA LEU A 200 -11.77 16.45 1.94
C LEU A 200 -12.23 17.09 3.26
N THR A 201 -11.50 18.13 3.65
CA THR A 201 -11.74 19.14 4.71
C THR A 201 -11.16 18.93 6.12
N GLY A 202 -9.88 19.31 6.27
CA GLY A 202 -9.40 20.11 7.42
C GLY A 202 -9.77 21.61 7.33
N LYS A 203 -10.20 22.06 6.14
CA LYS A 203 -10.74 23.37 5.72
C LYS A 203 -9.73 24.50 5.49
N THR A 204 -10.15 25.30 4.49
CA THR A 204 -9.46 26.37 3.75
C THR A 204 -8.54 27.26 4.57
#